data_AF-A0A7C5HJU8-F1
#
_entry.id   AF-A0A7C5HJU8-F1
#
_cell.length_a   1.000
_cell.length_b   1.000
_cell.length_c   1.000
_cell.angle_alpha   90.00
_cell.angle_beta   90.00
_cell.angle_gamma   90.00
#
_symmetry.space_group_name_H-M   'P 1'
#
loop_
_entity.id
_entity.type
_entity.pdbx_description
1 polymer ?
#
loop_
_entity_poly.entity_id
_entity_poly.type
_entity_poly.pdbx_seq_one_letter_code
_entity_poly.pdbx_strand_id
1 'polypeptide(L)'
;MIRLKKQNGYSLAELVVALPLSILVIVILTFAITNFVTTYQEIQLYTQLQEELFNAIETMRYGYAKESVTGSFYSPENEKEGLIGLLTAKEVTIGISGKSITILPINLNPGVPYYSQFFLDDKGHLRVSGQYGIKTYTNELVFPKTARKIGGDQQFKILELFFVPKKVVNNKIYMLGIEIKARVRFREKLESQSLEEDTQVNTKTITYKTSVYLANSGSQD
;
A
#
# COMPACT_ATOMS: atom_id res chain seq x y z
N MET A 1 58.35 42.08 37.08
CA MET A 1 58.59 41.64 35.69
C MET A 1 57.33 40.91 35.21
N ILE A 2 56.40 41.63 34.57
CA ILE A 2 55.11 41.06 34.14
C ILE A 2 55.26 40.71 32.65
N ARG A 3 55.23 39.42 32.31
CA ARG A 3 55.13 38.97 30.92
C ARG A 3 53.74 39.32 30.40
N LEU A 4 53.66 40.33 29.52
CA LEU A 4 52.48 40.56 28.69
C LEU A 4 52.29 39.32 27.80
N LYS A 5 51.25 38.54 28.12
CA LYS A 5 50.82 37.38 27.34
C LYS A 5 50.39 37.90 25.97
N LYS A 6 51.15 37.56 24.92
CA LYS A 6 50.87 37.93 23.52
C LYS A 6 49.45 37.46 23.18
N GLN A 7 48.49 38.39 23.12
CA GLN A 7 47.18 38.11 22.56
C GLN A 7 47.39 37.94 21.06
N ASN A 8 47.38 36.69 20.60
CA ASN A 8 47.27 36.39 19.18
C ASN A 8 45.85 36.75 18.75
N GLY A 9 45.63 38.05 18.48
CA GLY A 9 44.41 38.50 17.82
C GLY A 9 44.40 37.95 16.40
N TYR A 10 43.24 37.45 15.96
CA TYR A 10 43.04 37.05 14.57
C TYR A 10 43.34 38.22 13.65
N SER A 11 44.13 37.98 12.60
CA SER A 11 44.43 38.99 11.60
C SER A 11 43.15 39.32 10.83
N LEU A 12 42.94 40.61 10.49
CA LEU A 12 41.81 41.05 9.67
C LEU A 12 41.77 40.28 8.33
N ALA A 13 42.94 39.90 7.81
CA ALA A 13 43.06 39.08 6.61
C ALA A 13 42.59 37.63 6.82
N GLU A 14 42.87 37.02 7.99
CA GLU A 14 42.36 35.68 8.32
C GLU A 14 40.83 35.67 8.43
N LEU A 15 40.25 36.75 8.98
CA LEU A 15 38.80 36.90 9.09
C LEU A 15 38.13 37.08 7.72
N VAL A 16 38.74 37.86 6.84
CA VAL A 16 38.25 38.07 5.46
C VAL A 16 38.33 36.79 4.63
N VAL A 17 39.33 35.93 4.86
CA VAL A 17 39.45 34.63 4.15
C VAL A 17 38.53 33.55 4.75
N ALA A 18 38.30 33.56 6.06
CA ALA A 18 37.44 32.57 6.73
C ALA A 18 35.94 32.75 6.43
N LEU A 19 35.48 33.99 6.19
CA LEU A 19 34.08 34.29 5.87
C LEU A 19 33.57 33.56 4.61
N PRO A 20 34.18 33.69 3.42
CA PRO A 20 33.71 32.99 2.23
C PRO A 20 33.81 31.46 2.37
N LEU A 21 34.82 30.94 3.07
CA LEU A 21 34.96 29.50 3.31
C LEU A 21 33.83 28.97 4.20
N SER A 22 33.48 29.67 5.28
CA SER A 22 32.37 29.28 6.16
C SER A 22 31.02 29.34 5.43
N ILE A 23 30.79 30.34 4.59
CA ILE A 23 29.60 30.41 3.72
C ILE A 23 29.54 29.18 2.81
N LEU A 24 30.66 28.81 2.17
CA LEU A 24 30.72 27.66 1.27
C LEU A 24 30.42 26.34 2.00
N VAL A 25 30.95 26.16 3.21
CA VAL A 25 30.63 25.00 4.07
C VAL A 25 29.15 24.95 4.42
N ILE A 26 28.56 26.09 4.80
CA ILE A 26 27.13 26.17 5.13
C ILE A 26 26.28 25.82 3.92
N VAL A 27 26.60 26.35 2.73
CA VAL A 27 25.88 26.06 1.49
C VAL A 27 25.91 24.56 1.17
N ILE A 28 27.09 23.94 1.22
CA ILE A 28 27.24 22.49 0.98
C ILE A 28 26.42 21.70 2.00
N LEU A 29 26.47 22.07 3.28
CA LEU A 29 25.73 21.40 4.33
C LEU A 29 24.21 21.53 4.11
N THR A 30 23.72 22.70 3.74
CA THR A 30 22.30 22.92 3.42
C THR A 30 21.85 22.05 2.25
N PHE A 31 22.64 21.96 1.18
CA PHE A 31 22.34 21.07 0.06
C PHE A 31 22.32 19.60 0.50
N ALA A 32 23.29 19.17 1.30
CA ALA A 32 23.38 17.80 1.79
C ALA A 32 22.18 17.43 2.67
N ILE A 33 21.81 18.30 3.62
CA ILE A 33 20.65 18.10 4.49
C ILE A 33 19.36 18.06 3.68
N THR A 34 19.19 18.96 2.72
CA THR A 34 17.98 19.00 1.87
C THR A 34 17.84 17.71 1.07
N ASN A 35 18.91 17.28 0.40
CA ASN A 35 18.92 16.01 -0.35
C ASN A 35 18.66 14.80 0.55
N PHE A 36 19.24 14.78 1.75
CA PHE A 36 19.00 13.73 2.73
C PHE A 36 17.54 13.66 3.15
N VAL A 37 16.93 14.79 3.52
CA VAL A 37 15.52 14.86 3.94
C VAL A 37 14.60 14.41 2.80
N THR A 38 14.82 14.88 1.58
CA THR A 38 14.02 14.46 0.41
C THR A 38 14.14 12.96 0.16
N THR A 39 15.37 12.43 0.12
CA THR A 39 15.61 11.00 -0.10
C THR A 39 15.01 10.14 1.00
N TYR A 40 15.14 10.58 2.25
CA TYR A 40 14.56 9.89 3.40
C TYR A 40 13.04 9.81 3.31
N GLN A 41 12.37 10.92 2.96
CA GLN A 41 10.92 10.94 2.75
C GLN A 41 10.49 10.01 1.62
N GLU A 42 11.22 9.97 0.50
CA GLU A 42 10.93 9.06 -0.61
C GLU A 42 11.04 7.59 -0.19
N ILE A 43 12.11 7.23 0.53
CA ILE A 43 12.31 5.87 1.07
C ILE A 43 11.19 5.50 2.04
N GLN A 44 10.80 6.43 2.91
CA GLN A 44 9.71 6.20 3.87
C GLN A 44 8.38 5.93 3.15
N LEU A 45 8.03 6.76 2.16
CA LEU A 45 6.81 6.59 1.37
C LEU A 45 6.82 5.31 0.52
N TYR A 46 7.98 4.95 -0.02
CA TYR A 46 8.13 3.70 -0.77
C TYR A 46 7.99 2.47 0.15
N THR A 47 8.56 2.52 1.35
CA THR A 47 8.38 1.48 2.37
C THR A 47 6.91 1.38 2.81
N GLN A 48 6.25 2.52 3.02
CA GLN A 48 4.82 2.56 3.34
C GLN A 48 3.98 1.90 2.23
N LEU A 49 4.30 2.16 0.95
CA LEU A 49 3.63 1.49 -0.16
C LEU A 49 3.78 -0.04 -0.07
N GLN A 50 4.98 -0.55 0.22
CA GLN A 50 5.22 -1.99 0.37
C GLN A 50 4.38 -2.59 1.50
N GLU A 51 4.37 -1.93 2.67
CA GLU A 51 3.62 -2.38 3.83
C GLU A 51 2.10 -2.37 3.57
N GLU A 52 1.58 -1.32 2.93
CA GLU A 52 0.16 -1.22 2.58
C GLU A 52 -0.25 -2.28 1.55
N LEU A 53 0.60 -2.57 0.56
CA LEU A 53 0.35 -3.64 -0.40
C LEU A 53 0.39 -5.02 0.26
N PHE A 54 1.35 -5.26 1.15
CA PHE A 54 1.40 -6.50 1.94
C PHE A 54 0.12 -6.66 2.77
N ASN A 55 -0.29 -5.62 3.48
CA ASN A 55 -1.53 -5.62 4.26
C ASN A 55 -2.78 -5.84 3.39
N ALA A 56 -2.82 -5.30 2.17
CA ALA A 56 -3.90 -5.53 1.22
C ALA A 56 -3.96 -7.01 0.78
N ILE A 57 -2.80 -7.64 0.55
CA ILE A 57 -2.70 -9.08 0.29
C ILE A 57 -3.16 -9.89 1.50
N GLU A 58 -2.70 -9.58 2.70
CA GLU A 58 -3.13 -10.28 3.92
C GLU A 58 -4.63 -10.10 4.16
N THR A 59 -5.20 -8.93 3.86
CA THR A 59 -6.65 -8.69 3.91
C THR A 59 -7.40 -9.56 2.91
N MET A 60 -6.87 -9.77 1.70
CA MET A 60 -7.45 -10.73 0.76
C MET A 60 -7.30 -12.18 1.25
N ARG A 61 -6.19 -12.52 1.91
CA ARG A 61 -5.93 -13.86 2.44
C ARG A 61 -6.87 -14.24 3.59
N TYR A 62 -6.98 -13.38 4.61
CA TYR A 62 -7.76 -13.66 5.82
C TYR A 62 -9.19 -13.15 5.75
N GLY A 63 -9.46 -12.13 4.94
CA GLY A 63 -10.75 -11.46 4.84
C GLY A 63 -10.73 -10.06 5.44
N TYR A 64 -11.73 -9.26 5.07
CA TYR A 64 -11.90 -7.90 5.57
C TYR A 64 -12.82 -7.90 6.80
N ALA A 65 -12.37 -7.27 7.88
CA ALA A 65 -13.14 -7.14 9.11
C ALA A 65 -13.86 -5.78 9.15
N LYS A 66 -15.15 -5.81 9.46
CA LYS A 66 -15.96 -4.61 9.72
C LYS A 66 -16.80 -4.85 10.95
N GLU A 67 -16.69 -4.00 11.96
CA GLU A 67 -17.36 -4.16 13.25
C GLU A 67 -18.87 -4.40 13.12
N SER A 68 -19.55 -3.71 12.19
CA SER A 68 -20.98 -3.89 11.95
C SER A 68 -21.38 -5.28 11.39
N VAL A 69 -20.41 -6.07 10.95
CA VAL A 69 -20.62 -7.39 10.32
C VAL A 69 -19.94 -8.49 11.11
N THR A 70 -18.63 -8.37 11.31
CA THR A 70 -17.79 -9.38 11.98
C THR A 70 -17.75 -9.21 13.51
N GLY A 71 -18.44 -8.18 14.02
CA GLY A 71 -18.46 -7.79 15.43
C GLY A 71 -17.15 -7.14 15.89
N SER A 72 -17.16 -6.58 17.10
CA SER A 72 -15.96 -6.15 17.82
C SER A 72 -15.64 -7.08 18.99
N PHE A 73 -14.52 -6.85 19.66
CA PHE A 73 -14.09 -7.65 20.81
C PHE A 73 -15.21 -7.76 21.86
N TYR A 74 -15.97 -6.69 22.07
CA TYR A 74 -17.04 -6.58 23.07
C TYR A 74 -18.40 -7.12 22.59
N SER A 75 -18.56 -7.43 21.30
CA SER A 75 -19.81 -7.99 20.80
C SER A 75 -20.04 -9.42 21.33
N PRO A 76 -21.29 -9.82 21.60
CA PRO A 76 -21.65 -11.22 21.86
C PRO A 76 -21.23 -12.16 20.72
N GLU A 77 -20.84 -13.40 21.00
CA GLU A 77 -20.35 -14.34 19.98
C GLU A 77 -21.37 -14.65 18.89
N ASN A 78 -22.66 -14.70 19.24
CA ASN A 78 -23.76 -14.93 18.31
C ASN A 78 -24.00 -13.78 17.32
N GLU A 79 -23.35 -12.64 17.50
CA GLU A 79 -23.41 -11.51 16.58
C GLU A 79 -22.16 -11.40 15.69
N LYS A 80 -21.15 -12.25 15.91
CA LYS A 80 -19.88 -12.24 15.17
C LYS A 80 -19.95 -13.17 13.97
N GLU A 81 -19.85 -12.60 12.77
CA GLU A 81 -19.63 -13.37 11.56
C GLU A 81 -18.14 -13.69 11.38
N GLY A 82 -17.81 -14.90 10.94
CA GLY A 82 -16.43 -15.29 10.62
C GLY A 82 -15.91 -14.61 9.35
N LEU A 83 -14.60 -14.42 9.19
CA LEU A 83 -14.03 -13.70 8.04
C LEU A 83 -14.09 -14.51 6.74
N ILE A 84 -14.44 -13.84 5.63
CA ILE A 84 -14.37 -14.42 4.28
C ILE A 84 -13.13 -13.90 3.56
N GLY A 85 -12.16 -14.78 3.35
CA GLY A 85 -10.91 -14.54 2.61
C GLY A 85 -10.47 -15.79 1.84
N LEU A 86 -9.36 -15.70 1.12
CA LEU A 86 -8.86 -16.79 0.27
C LEU A 86 -8.58 -18.08 1.06
N LEU A 87 -8.23 -17.98 2.35
CA LEU A 87 -7.99 -19.16 3.19
C LEU A 87 -9.28 -19.87 3.59
N THR A 88 -10.40 -19.16 3.71
CA THR A 88 -11.71 -19.74 4.04
C THR A 88 -12.52 -20.14 2.81
N ALA A 89 -12.02 -19.83 1.62
CA ALA A 89 -12.66 -20.05 0.33
C ALA A 89 -12.89 -21.53 0.01
N LYS A 90 -14.16 -21.91 -0.16
CA LYS A 90 -14.55 -23.16 -0.84
C LYS A 90 -14.37 -23.01 -2.36
N GLU A 91 -14.73 -21.85 -2.89
CA GLU A 91 -14.65 -21.53 -4.31
C GLU A 91 -14.25 -20.06 -4.51
N VAL A 92 -13.54 -19.79 -5.60
CA VAL A 92 -13.17 -18.45 -6.02
C VAL A 92 -13.52 -18.28 -7.48
N THR A 93 -14.25 -17.22 -7.79
CA THR A 93 -14.58 -16.82 -9.16
C THR A 93 -13.79 -15.58 -9.51
N ILE A 94 -13.07 -15.61 -10.62
CA ILE A 94 -12.32 -14.47 -11.13
C ILE A 94 -13.23 -13.70 -12.11
N GLY A 95 -13.31 -12.38 -11.95
CA GLY A 95 -14.07 -11.52 -12.88
C GLY A 95 -13.49 -11.54 -14.30
N ILE A 96 -14.31 -11.19 -15.29
CA ILE A 96 -13.98 -11.30 -16.73
C ILE A 96 -12.67 -10.58 -17.10
N SER A 97 -12.36 -9.45 -16.46
CA SER A 97 -11.14 -8.68 -16.71
C SER A 97 -9.93 -9.14 -15.90
N GLY A 98 -10.07 -10.12 -15.01
CA GLY A 98 -9.04 -10.55 -14.08
C GLY A 98 -8.75 -9.57 -12.94
N LYS A 99 -9.48 -8.43 -12.86
CA LYS A 99 -9.26 -7.36 -11.88
C LYS A 99 -10.13 -7.44 -10.62
N SER A 100 -10.94 -8.49 -10.52
CA SER A 100 -11.77 -8.77 -9.36
C SER A 100 -11.84 -10.26 -9.08
N ILE A 101 -12.09 -10.57 -7.82
CA ILE A 101 -12.39 -11.92 -7.35
C ILE A 101 -13.62 -11.89 -6.46
N THR A 102 -14.43 -12.93 -6.56
CA THR A 102 -15.49 -13.24 -5.61
C THR A 102 -15.10 -14.52 -4.89
N ILE A 103 -15.09 -14.45 -3.57
CA ILE A 103 -14.72 -15.53 -2.67
C ILE A 103 -15.99 -16.07 -2.03
N LEU A 104 -16.22 -17.36 -2.20
CA LEU A 104 -17.34 -18.09 -1.63
C LEU A 104 -16.80 -19.00 -0.53
N PRO A 105 -17.15 -18.77 0.75
CA PRO A 105 -16.67 -19.60 1.86
C PRO A 105 -17.38 -20.97 1.86
N ILE A 106 -16.94 -21.87 2.77
CA ILE A 106 -17.76 -23.03 3.12
C ILE A 106 -19.04 -22.51 3.79
N ASN A 107 -20.18 -22.64 3.10
CA ASN A 107 -21.47 -22.26 3.66
C ASN A 107 -21.89 -23.26 4.74
N LEU A 108 -22.01 -22.78 5.98
CA LEU A 108 -22.59 -23.54 7.08
C LEU A 108 -24.12 -23.49 7.07
N ASN A 109 -24.72 -22.44 6.49
CA ASN A 109 -26.17 -22.23 6.43
C ASN A 109 -26.66 -22.17 4.96
N PRO A 110 -27.31 -23.24 4.47
CA PRO A 110 -27.90 -23.26 3.13
C PRO A 110 -28.99 -22.20 2.95
N GLY A 111 -29.03 -21.53 1.79
CA GLY A 111 -30.10 -20.59 1.43
C GLY A 111 -29.83 -19.11 1.76
N VAL A 112 -28.68 -18.81 2.37
CA VAL A 112 -28.29 -17.45 2.73
C VAL A 112 -27.00 -17.09 1.97
N PRO A 113 -26.94 -15.95 1.27
CA PRO A 113 -25.75 -15.57 0.52
C PRO A 113 -24.60 -15.18 1.45
N TYR A 114 -23.45 -15.85 1.26
CA TYR A 114 -22.19 -15.51 1.90
C TYR A 114 -21.11 -15.36 0.84
N TYR A 115 -20.53 -14.16 0.71
CA TYR A 115 -19.40 -13.92 -0.17
C TYR A 115 -18.62 -12.68 0.22
N SER A 116 -17.38 -12.60 -0.27
CA SER A 116 -16.56 -11.38 -0.24
C SER A 116 -15.99 -11.13 -1.63
N GLN A 117 -16.16 -9.93 -2.15
CA GLN A 117 -15.68 -9.53 -3.46
C GLN A 117 -14.61 -8.46 -3.31
N PHE A 118 -13.41 -8.74 -3.82
CA PHE A 118 -12.34 -7.75 -3.94
C PHE A 118 -12.23 -7.28 -5.39
N PHE A 119 -12.10 -5.99 -5.60
CA PHE A 119 -12.04 -5.41 -6.94
C PHE A 119 -11.24 -4.10 -6.96
N LEU A 120 -10.65 -3.79 -8.11
CA LEU A 120 -9.99 -2.53 -8.38
C LEU A 120 -10.99 -1.51 -8.93
N ASP A 121 -11.12 -0.34 -8.29
CA ASP A 121 -11.93 0.77 -8.82
C ASP A 121 -11.20 1.58 -9.91
N ASP A 122 -11.93 2.43 -10.64
CA ASP A 122 -11.36 3.25 -11.72
C ASP A 122 -10.31 4.26 -11.24
N LYS A 123 -10.30 4.56 -9.94
CA LYS A 123 -9.33 5.47 -9.32
C LYS A 123 -8.05 4.73 -8.92
N GLY A 124 -7.99 3.42 -9.09
CA GLY A 124 -6.85 2.58 -8.73
C GLY A 124 -6.82 2.24 -7.24
N HIS A 125 -7.97 2.19 -6.59
CA HIS A 125 -8.12 1.72 -5.21
C HIS A 125 -8.59 0.28 -5.17
N LEU A 126 -8.01 -0.51 -4.26
CA LEU A 126 -8.57 -1.82 -3.94
C LEU A 126 -9.74 -1.64 -3.00
N ARG A 127 -10.89 -2.17 -3.38
CA ARG A 127 -12.10 -2.17 -2.58
C ARG A 127 -12.61 -3.56 -2.30
N VAL A 128 -13.44 -3.65 -1.27
CA VAL A 128 -14.09 -4.89 -0.87
C VAL A 128 -15.57 -4.66 -0.57
N SER A 129 -16.39 -5.60 -1.03
CA SER A 129 -17.81 -5.72 -0.69
C SER A 129 -18.05 -7.11 -0.12
N GLY A 130 -18.96 -7.25 0.82
CA GLY A 130 -19.22 -8.53 1.46
C GLY A 130 -20.65 -8.66 1.90
N GLN A 131 -21.15 -9.88 1.80
CA GLN A 131 -22.48 -10.26 2.25
C GLN A 131 -22.35 -11.46 3.17
N TYR A 132 -22.91 -11.33 4.37
CA TYR A 132 -22.87 -12.29 5.47
C TYR A 132 -24.32 -12.47 5.92
N GLY A 133 -25.08 -13.18 5.08
CA GLY A 133 -26.52 -13.24 5.16
C GLY A 133 -27.21 -11.89 5.10
N ILE A 134 -27.79 -11.46 6.21
CA ILE A 134 -28.50 -10.16 6.30
C ILE A 134 -27.54 -8.99 6.49
N LYS A 135 -26.29 -9.24 6.93
CA LYS A 135 -25.29 -8.21 7.16
C LYS A 135 -24.46 -7.98 5.91
N THR A 136 -24.24 -6.73 5.54
CA THR A 136 -23.47 -6.39 4.33
C THR A 136 -22.56 -5.19 4.56
N TYR A 137 -21.47 -5.15 3.80
CA TYR A 137 -20.70 -3.93 3.59
C TYR A 137 -20.39 -3.78 2.10
N THR A 138 -20.29 -2.55 1.63
CA THR A 138 -20.19 -2.27 0.19
C THR A 138 -19.12 -1.23 -0.05
N ASN A 139 -18.24 -1.51 -1.02
CA ASN A 139 -17.22 -0.58 -1.50
C ASN A 139 -16.27 -0.06 -0.42
N GLU A 140 -15.96 -0.87 0.59
CA GLU A 140 -15.01 -0.51 1.64
C GLU A 140 -13.60 -0.39 1.06
N LEU A 141 -12.84 0.61 1.52
CA LEU A 141 -11.51 0.90 1.02
C LEU A 141 -10.47 0.00 1.72
N VAL A 142 -9.75 -0.82 0.95
CA VAL A 142 -8.66 -1.67 1.45
C VAL A 142 -7.31 -1.03 1.16
N PHE A 143 -7.14 -0.45 -0.02
CA PHE A 143 -5.93 0.26 -0.42
C PHE A 143 -6.27 1.47 -1.30
N PRO A 144 -5.63 2.64 -1.11
CA PRO A 144 -4.68 2.95 -0.04
C PRO A 144 -5.39 3.19 1.31
N LYS A 145 -4.68 3.00 2.43
CA LYS A 145 -5.24 3.26 3.76
C LYS A 145 -5.60 4.73 3.95
N THR A 146 -4.86 5.63 3.30
CA THR A 146 -5.10 7.08 3.37
C THR A 146 -5.27 7.64 1.97
N ALA A 147 -6.40 8.31 1.71
CA ALA A 147 -6.72 8.96 0.44
C ALA A 147 -6.01 10.32 0.28
N ARG A 148 -4.69 10.35 0.51
CA ARG A 148 -3.89 11.56 0.35
C ARG A 148 -3.55 11.78 -1.12
N LYS A 149 -3.67 13.02 -1.57
CA LYS A 149 -3.26 13.47 -2.90
C LYS A 149 -2.02 14.34 -2.83
N ILE A 150 -1.26 14.34 -3.91
CA ILE A 150 -0.13 15.26 -4.14
C ILE A 150 -0.38 15.94 -5.48
N GLY A 151 -0.60 17.26 -5.44
CA GLY A 151 -1.19 17.99 -6.56
C GLY A 151 -2.61 17.48 -6.85
N GLY A 152 -2.84 17.03 -8.08
CA GLY A 152 -4.12 16.44 -8.53
C GLY A 152 -4.23 14.92 -8.45
N ASP A 153 -3.15 14.23 -8.08
CA ASP A 153 -3.02 12.78 -8.25
C ASP A 153 -2.92 12.04 -6.90
N GLN A 154 -3.37 10.78 -6.85
CA GLN A 154 -3.30 9.99 -5.61
C GLN A 154 -1.85 9.69 -5.24
N GLN A 155 -1.52 9.84 -3.96
CA GLN A 155 -0.19 9.51 -3.45
C GLN A 155 0.13 8.04 -3.66
N PHE A 156 -0.83 7.16 -3.39
CA PHE A 156 -0.72 5.72 -3.59
C PHE A 156 -1.82 5.26 -4.52
N LYS A 157 -1.45 4.45 -5.53
CA LYS A 157 -2.40 3.97 -6.54
C LYS A 157 -2.01 2.61 -7.07
N ILE A 158 -2.95 1.69 -7.17
CA ILE A 158 -2.79 0.46 -7.93
C ILE A 158 -3.00 0.79 -9.41
N LEU A 159 -1.99 0.50 -10.23
CA LEU A 159 -2.04 0.65 -11.67
C LEU A 159 -2.65 -0.59 -12.33
N GLU A 160 -2.25 -1.76 -11.86
CA GLU A 160 -2.68 -3.05 -12.41
C GLU A 160 -2.91 -4.05 -11.27
N LEU A 161 -3.99 -4.82 -11.37
CA LEU A 161 -4.34 -5.92 -10.47
C LEU A 161 -4.80 -7.09 -11.31
N PHE A 162 -4.16 -8.24 -11.14
CA PHE A 162 -4.53 -9.47 -11.84
C PHE A 162 -4.59 -10.65 -10.88
N PHE A 163 -5.66 -11.42 -11.02
CA PHE A 163 -5.84 -12.71 -10.38
C PHE A 163 -5.67 -13.80 -11.43
N VAL A 164 -4.73 -14.72 -11.21
CA VAL A 164 -4.33 -15.74 -12.18
C VAL A 164 -4.49 -17.11 -11.56
N PRO A 165 -5.31 -18.03 -12.11
CA PRO A 165 -5.38 -19.39 -11.60
C PRO A 165 -4.04 -20.10 -11.85
N LYS A 166 -3.38 -20.55 -10.78
CA LYS A 166 -2.09 -21.26 -10.87
C LYS A 166 -2.24 -22.77 -10.81
N LYS A 167 -3.28 -23.26 -10.13
CA LYS A 167 -3.63 -24.69 -10.08
C LYS A 167 -5.14 -24.85 -10.12
N VAL A 168 -5.63 -25.60 -11.11
CA VAL A 168 -7.04 -25.89 -11.31
C VAL A 168 -7.21 -27.40 -11.40
N VAL A 169 -8.14 -27.97 -10.65
CA VAL A 169 -8.52 -29.40 -10.72
C VAL A 169 -10.03 -29.47 -10.75
N ASN A 170 -10.62 -30.23 -11.67
CA ASN A 170 -12.08 -30.36 -11.83
C ASN A 170 -12.81 -29.01 -11.88
N ASN A 171 -12.25 -28.05 -12.63
CA ASN A 171 -12.76 -26.69 -12.77
C ASN A 171 -12.78 -25.85 -11.47
N LYS A 172 -12.17 -26.34 -10.39
CA LYS A 172 -11.99 -25.60 -9.13
C LYS A 172 -10.57 -25.09 -9.02
N ILE A 173 -10.42 -23.84 -8.58
CA ILE A 173 -9.12 -23.23 -8.32
C ILE A 173 -8.63 -23.72 -6.95
N TYR A 174 -7.39 -24.20 -6.87
CA TYR A 174 -6.72 -24.61 -5.63
C TYR A 174 -5.60 -23.66 -5.24
N MET A 175 -5.04 -22.95 -6.21
CA MET A 175 -4.01 -21.95 -6.00
C MET A 175 -4.27 -20.76 -6.90
N LEU A 176 -4.31 -19.58 -6.28
CA LEU A 176 -4.55 -18.32 -6.96
C LEU A 176 -3.28 -17.46 -6.89
N GLY A 177 -2.75 -17.08 -8.04
CA GLY A 177 -1.73 -16.05 -8.17
C GLY A 177 -2.35 -14.67 -8.10
N ILE A 178 -1.71 -13.76 -7.38
CA ILE A 178 -2.09 -12.35 -7.28
C ILE A 178 -0.90 -11.52 -7.76
N GLU A 179 -1.13 -10.68 -8.76
CA GLU A 179 -0.15 -9.74 -9.28
C GLU A 179 -0.68 -8.31 -9.12
N ILE A 180 0.02 -7.49 -8.34
CA ILE A 180 -0.33 -6.10 -8.08
C ILE A 180 0.83 -5.20 -8.51
N LYS A 181 0.56 -4.26 -9.41
CA LYS A 181 1.47 -3.19 -9.73
C LYS A 181 0.92 -1.89 -9.17
N ALA A 182 1.69 -1.24 -8.31
CA ALA A 182 1.29 -0.01 -7.67
C ALA A 182 2.36 1.05 -7.77
N ARG A 183 1.95 2.29 -7.54
CA ARG A 183 2.74 3.50 -7.65
C ARG A 183 2.64 4.31 -6.37
N VAL A 184 3.76 4.88 -5.96
CA VAL A 184 3.83 5.99 -5.01
C VAL A 184 4.25 7.25 -5.74
N ARG A 185 3.59 8.36 -5.42
CA ARG A 185 3.95 9.72 -5.82
C ARG A 185 4.60 10.42 -4.64
N PHE A 186 5.72 11.09 -4.88
CA PHE A 186 6.46 11.81 -3.83
C PHE A 186 6.22 13.31 -3.87
N ARG A 187 6.00 13.84 -5.08
CA ARG A 187 5.92 15.27 -5.33
C ARG A 187 4.99 15.59 -6.50
N GLU A 188 4.60 16.86 -6.59
CA GLU A 188 3.75 17.36 -7.65
C GLU A 188 4.52 17.47 -8.97
N LYS A 189 3.81 17.34 -10.08
CA LYS A 189 4.38 17.55 -11.41
C LYS A 189 4.71 19.02 -11.60
N LEU A 190 5.93 19.36 -12.01
CA LEU A 190 6.27 20.72 -12.39
C LEU A 190 5.70 21.04 -13.79
N GLU A 191 5.32 22.30 -14.03
CA GLU A 191 4.75 22.73 -15.31
C GLU A 191 5.69 22.48 -16.51
N SER A 192 7.00 22.58 -16.27
CA SER A 192 8.04 22.35 -17.29
C SER A 192 8.33 20.87 -17.58
N GLN A 193 7.79 19.94 -16.80
CA GLN A 193 8.08 18.51 -16.96
C GLN A 193 7.16 17.85 -17.98
N SER A 194 7.73 17.03 -18.84
CA SER A 194 6.97 16.08 -19.66
C SER A 194 6.28 15.02 -18.79
N LEU A 195 5.34 14.26 -19.36
CA LEU A 195 4.66 13.18 -18.63
C LEU A 195 5.61 12.01 -18.28
N GLU A 196 6.58 11.74 -19.15
CA GLU A 196 7.57 10.68 -18.93
C GLU A 196 8.54 11.07 -17.80
N GLU A 197 9.03 12.30 -17.82
CA GLU A 197 9.87 12.84 -16.73
C GLU A 197 9.12 12.88 -15.40
N ASP A 198 7.84 13.29 -15.41
CA ASP A 198 6.99 13.25 -14.21
C ASP A 198 6.95 11.84 -13.61
N THR A 199 6.75 10.84 -14.46
CA THR A 199 6.66 9.45 -14.01
C THR A 199 8.00 8.95 -13.47
N GLN A 200 9.12 9.30 -14.10
CA GLN A 200 10.45 8.83 -13.68
C GLN A 200 10.97 9.51 -12.40
N VAL A 201 10.74 10.82 -12.27
CA VAL A 201 11.32 11.63 -11.18
C VAL A 201 10.38 11.71 -9.98
N ASN A 202 9.08 11.85 -10.20
CA ASN A 202 8.13 12.16 -9.14
C ASN A 202 7.39 10.93 -8.61
N THR A 203 7.59 9.77 -9.23
CA THR A 203 6.92 8.52 -8.84
C THR A 203 7.86 7.32 -8.84
N LYS A 204 7.53 6.30 -8.04
CA LYS A 204 8.14 4.97 -8.11
C LYS A 204 7.05 3.92 -8.19
N THR A 205 7.35 2.84 -8.90
CA THR A 205 6.44 1.71 -9.04
C THR A 205 7.04 0.47 -8.41
N ILE A 206 6.17 -0.39 -7.90
CA ILE A 206 6.51 -1.72 -7.41
C ILE A 206 5.54 -2.72 -8.01
N THR A 207 6.05 -3.90 -8.34
CA THR A 207 5.24 -5.05 -8.74
C THR A 207 5.38 -6.13 -7.68
N TYR A 208 4.27 -6.49 -7.05
CA TYR A 208 4.18 -7.55 -6.07
C TYR A 208 3.50 -8.76 -6.72
N LYS A 209 4.14 -9.93 -6.64
CA LYS A 209 3.58 -11.19 -7.14
C LYS A 209 3.61 -12.21 -6.03
N THR A 210 2.45 -12.82 -5.75
CA THR A 210 2.32 -13.86 -4.75
C THR A 210 1.36 -14.94 -5.22
N SER A 211 1.31 -16.05 -4.51
CA SER A 211 0.34 -17.12 -4.75
C SER A 211 -0.20 -17.61 -3.42
N VAL A 212 -1.52 -17.80 -3.36
CA VAL A 212 -2.24 -18.20 -2.16
C VAL A 212 -2.89 -19.55 -2.43
N TYR A 213 -2.68 -20.48 -1.50
CA TYR A 213 -3.39 -21.76 -1.51
C TYR A 213 -4.78 -21.59 -0.93
N LEU A 214 -5.79 -22.16 -1.58
CA LEU A 214 -7.18 -22.14 -1.13
C LEU A 214 -7.42 -23.38 -0.28
N ALA A 215 -7.29 -23.24 1.05
CA ALA A 215 -7.23 -24.37 1.99
C ALA A 215 -8.44 -25.31 1.88
N ASN A 216 -9.62 -24.75 1.62
CA ASN A 216 -10.90 -25.46 1.62
C ASN A 216 -11.39 -25.85 0.21
N SER A 217 -10.64 -25.53 -0.84
CA SER A 217 -11.02 -25.88 -2.23
C SER A 217 -10.98 -27.39 -2.51
N GLY A 218 -10.37 -28.17 -1.61
CA GLY A 218 -10.23 -29.63 -1.70
C GLY A 218 -10.97 -30.43 -0.63
N SER A 219 -11.62 -29.79 0.35
CA SER A 219 -12.48 -30.52 1.27
C SER A 219 -13.70 -31.01 0.49
N GLN A 220 -13.73 -32.31 0.23
CA GLN A 220 -14.94 -33.00 -0.21
C GLN A 220 -16.02 -32.83 0.86
N ASP A 221 -17.27 -32.98 0.42
CA ASP A 221 -18.48 -32.99 1.24
C ASP A 221 -18.34 -33.78 2.55
#